data_AF-A0A330MMZ8-F1
#
_entry.id   AF-A0A330MMZ8-F1
#
_cell.length_a   1.000
_cell.length_b   1.000
_cell.length_c   1.000
_cell.angle_alpha   90.00
_cell.angle_beta   90.00
_cell.angle_gamma   90.00
#
_symmetry.space_group_name_H-M   'P 1'
#
loop_
_entity.id
_entity.type
_entity.pdbx_description
1 polymer ?
#
loop_
_entity_poly.entity_id
_entity_poly.type
_entity_poly.pdbx_seq_one_letter_code
_entity_poly.pdbx_strand_id
1 'polypeptide(L)' 'MDNNNLFAKEHFIDEKTVRRIREDNEYHISLITIMRICEAKNLKLSEFFKMVGI' A
#
# COMPACT_ATOMS: atom_id res chain seq x y z
N MET A 1 -6.52 12.24 -14.17
CA MET A 1 -6.71 11.57 -12.87
C MET A 1 -5.38 11.65 -12.14
N ASP A 2 -5.39 12.09 -10.89
CA ASP A 2 -4.18 12.14 -10.05
C ASP A 2 -3.70 10.71 -9.73
N ASN A 3 -2.40 10.44 -9.80
CA ASN A 3 -1.89 9.07 -9.66
C ASN A 3 -2.18 8.46 -8.28
N ASN A 4 -2.21 9.28 -7.22
CA ASN A 4 -2.56 8.86 -5.86
C ASN A 4 -4.03 8.46 -5.76
N ASN A 5 -4.94 9.23 -6.37
CA ASN A 5 -6.37 8.96 -6.34
C ASN A 5 -6.72 7.67 -7.08
N LEU A 6 -6.05 7.40 -8.20
CA LEU A 6 -6.24 6.15 -8.93
C LEU A 6 -5.75 4.96 -8.09
N PHE A 7 -4.52 5.03 -7.57
CA PHE A 7 -3.96 3.97 -6.72
C PHE A 7 -4.82 3.71 -5.48
N ALA A 8 -5.30 4.78 -4.82
CA ALA A 8 -6.17 4.68 -3.67
C ALA A 8 -7.45 3.86 -3.96
N LYS A 9 -8.09 4.15 -5.10
CA LYS A 9 -9.29 3.42 -5.54
C LYS A 9 -9.01 1.97 -5.91
N GLU A 10 -7.95 1.72 -6.67
CA GLU A 10 -7.57 0.36 -7.10
C GLU A 10 -7.19 -0.53 -5.91
N HIS A 11 -6.61 0.05 -4.85
CA HIS A 11 -6.14 -0.68 -3.67
C HIS A 11 -7.07 -0.55 -2.45
N PHE A 12 -8.27 0.02 -2.59
CA PHE A 12 -9.25 0.19 -1.52
C PHE A 12 -8.68 0.86 -0.25
N ILE A 13 -7.88 1.90 -0.43
CA ILE A 13 -7.29 2.71 0.63
C ILE A 13 -7.56 4.20 0.38
N ASP A 14 -7.32 5.04 1.38
CA ASP A 14 -7.49 6.48 1.23
C ASP A 14 -6.31 7.12 0.48
N GLU A 15 -6.58 8.13 -0.33
CA GLU A 15 -5.56 8.94 -1.01
C GLU A 15 -4.52 9.51 -0.03
N LYS A 16 -4.98 9.97 1.14
CA LYS A 16 -4.08 10.43 2.23
C LYS A 16 -3.11 9.35 2.70
N THR A 17 -3.52 8.08 2.67
CA THR A 17 -2.64 6.95 3.01
C THR A 17 -1.60 6.74 1.91
N VAL A 18 -1.99 6.85 0.63
CA VAL A 18 -1.03 6.82 -0.50
C VAL A 18 0.00 7.95 -0.39
N ARG A 19 -0.45 9.17 -0.05
CA ARG A 19 0.46 10.31 0.17
C ARG A 19 1.45 10.06 1.28
N ARG A 20 0.99 9.60 2.46
CA ARG A 20 1.89 9.28 3.57
C ARG A 20 2.90 8.20 3.20
N ILE A 21 2.48 7.15 2.52
CA ILE A 21 3.41 6.10 2.04
C ILE A 21 4.50 6.67 1.12
N ARG A 22 4.19 7.70 0.32
CA ARG A 22 5.14 8.31 -0.63
C ARG A 22 6.01 9.42 -0.04
N GLU A 23 5.47 10.19 0.90
CA GLU A 23 6.03 11.48 1.33
C GLU A 23 6.57 11.44 2.76
N ASP A 24 6.08 10.54 3.62
CA ASP A 24 6.41 10.47 5.04
C ASP A 24 7.28 9.25 5.34
N ASN A 25 8.59 9.47 5.47
CA ASN A 25 9.57 8.42 5.74
C ASN A 25 9.45 7.82 7.15
N GLU A 26 8.73 8.46 8.07
CA GLU A 26 8.47 7.95 9.42
C GLU A 26 7.08 7.32 9.53
N TYR A 27 6.34 7.25 8.43
CA TYR A 27 4.99 6.71 8.43
C TYR A 27 4.99 5.22 8.74
N HIS A 28 4.34 4.86 9.83
CA HIS A 28 4.09 3.47 10.20
C HIS A 28 2.83 2.97 9.48
N ILE A 29 3.03 2.29 8.37
CA ILE A 29 1.95 1.68 7.60
C ILE A 29 1.30 0.54 8.42
N SER A 30 -0.03 0.48 8.40
CA SER A 30 -0.75 -0.61 9.07
C SER A 30 -0.67 -1.91 8.27
N LEU A 31 -0.66 -3.06 8.96
CA LEU A 31 -0.71 -4.37 8.31
C LEU A 31 -1.92 -4.52 7.38
N ILE A 32 -3.09 -4.00 7.77
CA ILE A 32 -4.32 -4.04 6.97
C ILE A 32 -4.13 -3.30 5.64
N THR A 33 -3.43 -2.16 5.64
CA THR A 33 -3.10 -1.43 4.41
C THR A 33 -2.22 -2.27 3.48
N ILE A 34 -1.20 -2.94 4.02
CA ILE A 34 -0.34 -3.84 3.23
C ILE A 34 -1.16 -4.99 2.65
N MET A 35 -2.04 -5.61 3.45
CA MET A 35 -2.91 -6.70 3.00
C MET A 35 -3.80 -6.28 1.82
N ARG A 36 -4.45 -5.12 1.91
CA ARG A 36 -5.29 -4.60 0.80
C ARG A 36 -4.48 -4.35 -0.48
N ILE A 37 -3.27 -3.79 -0.35
CA ILE A 37 -2.39 -3.57 -1.50
C ILE A 37 -2.00 -4.91 -2.12
N CYS A 38 -1.65 -5.91 -1.30
CA CYS A 38 -1.30 -7.26 -1.75
C CYS A 38 -2.48 -7.93 -2.47
N GLU A 39 -3.68 -7.90 -1.88
CA GLU A 39 -4.91 -8.46 -2.47
C GLU A 39 -5.20 -7.85 -3.84
N ALA A 40 -5.18 -6.52 -3.97
CA ALA A 40 -5.47 -5.89 -5.25
C ALA A 40 -4.38 -6.13 -6.32
N LYS A 41 -3.17 -6.52 -5.91
CA LYS A 41 -2.09 -6.95 -6.83
C LYS A 41 -2.08 -8.45 -7.08
N ASN A 42 -3.02 -9.22 -6.51
CA ASN A 42 -2.98 -10.69 -6.51
C ASN A 42 -1.62 -11.24 -6.02
N LEU A 43 -1.06 -10.59 -5.00
CA LEU A 43 0.22 -10.92 -4.37
C LEU A 43 -0.05 -11.52 -2.99
N LYS A 44 0.63 -12.61 -2.61
CA LYS A 44 0.51 -13.11 -1.23
C LYS A 44 1.29 -12.22 -0.28
N LEU A 45 0.74 -11.98 0.90
CA LEU A 45 1.42 -11.20 1.95
C LEU A 45 2.81 -11.76 2.29
N SER A 46 2.97 -13.09 2.28
CA SER A 46 4.25 -13.75 2.51
C SER A 46 5.27 -13.54 1.39
N GLU A 47 4.82 -13.36 0.15
CA GLU A 47 5.70 -13.00 -0.98
C GLU A 47 6.16 -11.56 -0.84
N PHE A 48 5.25 -10.66 -0.45
CA PHE A 48 5.60 -9.27 -0.15
C PHE A 48 6.67 -9.15 0.94
N PHE A 49 6.52 -9.85 2.07
CA PHE A 49 7.53 -9.80 3.14
C PHE A 49 8.90 -10.31 2.69
N LYS A 50 8.95 -11.38 1.89
CA LYS A 50 10.20 -11.85 1.27
C LYS A 50 10.83 -10.78 0.36
N MET A 51 10.04 -10.02 -0.40
CA MET A 51 10.54 -8.96 -1.29
C MET A 51 11.21 -7.81 -0.53
N VAL A 52 10.75 -7.52 0.69
CA VAL A 52 11.31 -6.43 1.53
C VAL A 52 12.37 -6.93 2.53
N GLY A 53 12.75 -8.21 2.46
CA GLY A 53 13.80 -8.79 3.31
C GLY A 53 13.37 -9.07 4.75
N ILE A 54 12.07 -9.31 4.98
CA ILE A 54 11.48 -9.73 6.27
C ILE A 54 11.17 -11.23 6.24
#